data_AF-A0A553HW56-F1
#
_entry.id   AF-A0A553HW56-F1
#
_cell.length_a   1.000
_cell.length_b   1.000
_cell.length_c   1.000
_cell.angle_alpha   90.00
_cell.angle_beta   90.00
_cell.angle_gamma   90.00
#
_symmetry.space_group_name_H-M   'P 1'
#
loop_
_entity.id
_entity.type
_entity.pdbx_description
1 polymer ?
#
loop_
_entity_poly.entity_id
_entity_poly.type
_entity_poly.pdbx_seq_one_letter_code
_entity_poly.pdbx_strand_id
1 'polypeptide(L)'
;MAATRPPCFICNAVEGKYKCPRCEEFTCSLPCSREHRDNHPAVEEKPKLPTSTDLAVEAQQVSPNQKPPNKLSDIVDTTEYKTLLQRYPDLEKYLWSIATATDPPQPGQRGKMPRKANQSWTKEEGMTNAVQLVQSIKASPGDVRDAIREFSDLVSIFKARIQAQDDQVRKQRAEEDAQIISGLLREEKS
;
A
#
# COMPACT_ATOMS: atom_id res chain seq x y z
N MET A 1 -26.71 16.46 -32.25
CA MET A 1 -25.50 17.30 -32.08
C MET A 1 -24.29 16.43 -32.36
N ALA A 2 -23.47 16.79 -33.34
CA ALA A 2 -22.33 15.96 -33.75
C ALA A 2 -21.25 15.98 -32.65
N ALA A 3 -20.88 14.81 -32.13
CA ALA A 3 -19.79 14.69 -31.17
C ALA A 3 -18.46 14.95 -31.89
N THR A 4 -17.94 16.17 -31.78
CA THR A 4 -16.63 16.55 -32.33
C THR A 4 -15.56 15.72 -31.63
N ARG A 5 -14.96 14.76 -32.34
CA ARG A 5 -13.87 13.97 -31.79
C ARG A 5 -12.62 14.85 -31.70
N PRO A 6 -11.89 14.81 -30.57
CA PRO A 6 -10.69 15.61 -30.42
C PRO A 6 -9.61 15.17 -31.44
N PRO A 7 -8.76 16.10 -31.91
CA PRO A 7 -7.68 15.80 -32.83
C PRO A 7 -6.64 14.88 -32.18
N CYS A 8 -5.86 14.20 -33.01
CA CYS A 8 -4.80 13.32 -32.54
C CYS A 8 -3.76 14.08 -31.71
N PHE A 9 -3.50 13.64 -30.47
CA PHE A 9 -2.52 14.26 -29.58
C PHE A 9 -1.10 14.40 -30.17
N ILE A 10 -0.68 13.44 -31.01
CA ILE A 10 0.68 13.44 -31.59
C ILE A 10 0.81 14.35 -32.81
N CYS A 11 -0.03 14.14 -33.82
CA CYS A 11 0.14 14.84 -35.10
C CYS A 11 -0.82 16.02 -35.28
N ASN A 12 -1.85 16.14 -34.43
CA ASN A 12 -2.93 17.13 -34.51
C ASN A 12 -3.59 17.29 -35.89
N ALA A 13 -3.36 16.34 -36.81
CA ALA A 13 -3.72 16.48 -38.21
C ALA A 13 -5.14 15.98 -38.53
N VAL A 14 -5.62 14.98 -37.77
CA VAL A 14 -6.90 14.31 -38.01
C VAL A 14 -7.57 14.01 -36.68
N GLU A 15 -8.89 13.91 -36.67
CA GLU A 15 -9.66 13.45 -35.52
C GLU A 15 -9.18 12.09 -35.01
N GLY A 16 -9.11 11.96 -33.69
CA GLY A 16 -8.61 10.76 -33.03
C GLY A 16 -9.61 9.62 -33.10
N LYS A 17 -9.15 8.47 -33.61
CA LYS A 17 -9.95 7.24 -33.76
C LYS A 17 -9.75 6.27 -32.59
N TYR A 18 -8.57 6.29 -31.97
CA TYR A 18 -8.16 5.34 -30.93
C TYR A 18 -7.95 6.08 -29.60
N LYS A 19 -8.57 5.58 -28.52
CA LYS A 19 -8.43 6.09 -27.14
C LYS A 19 -7.36 5.31 -26.38
N CYS A 20 -6.45 5.99 -25.70
CA CYS A 20 -5.46 5.35 -24.83
C CYS A 20 -6.10 4.92 -23.50
N PRO A 21 -5.91 3.68 -23.01
CA PRO A 21 -6.48 3.22 -21.74
C PRO A 21 -5.75 3.75 -20.49
N ARG A 22 -4.63 4.49 -20.64
CA ARG A 22 -3.81 4.98 -19.51
C ARG A 22 -4.04 6.46 -19.18
N CYS A 23 -4.26 7.30 -20.17
CA CYS A 23 -4.42 8.76 -20.01
C CYS A 23 -5.64 9.31 -20.76
N GLU A 24 -6.44 8.44 -21.37
CA GLU A 24 -7.66 8.79 -22.11
C GLU A 24 -7.47 9.66 -23.36
N GLU A 25 -6.22 9.96 -23.75
CA GLU A 25 -5.89 10.75 -24.93
C GLU A 25 -6.22 10.02 -26.25
N PHE A 26 -6.52 10.82 -27.27
CA PHE A 26 -6.96 10.32 -28.58
C PHE A 26 -5.85 10.36 -29.63
N THR A 27 -5.72 9.28 -30.40
CA THR A 27 -4.74 9.13 -31.49
C THR A 27 -5.43 8.76 -32.81
N CYS A 28 -4.96 9.28 -33.94
CA CYS A 28 -5.61 9.04 -35.24
C CYS A 28 -5.29 7.66 -35.83
N SER A 29 -4.14 7.06 -35.46
CA SER A 29 -3.64 5.84 -36.09
C SER A 29 -2.79 5.00 -35.13
N LEU A 30 -2.59 3.72 -35.45
CA LEU A 30 -1.74 2.81 -34.68
C LEU A 30 -0.27 3.25 -34.54
N PRO A 31 0.41 3.85 -35.54
CA PRO A 31 1.75 4.39 -35.32
C PRO A 31 1.74 5.53 -34.29
N CYS A 32 0.74 6.41 -34.32
CA CYS A 32 0.58 7.41 -33.27
C CYS A 32 0.25 6.77 -31.91
N SER A 33 -0.61 5.75 -31.85
CA SER A 33 -0.89 5.10 -30.56
C SER A 33 0.31 4.36 -29.96
N ARG A 34 1.23 3.86 -30.80
CA ARG A 34 2.51 3.27 -30.36
C ARG A 34 3.46 4.33 -29.85
N GLU A 35 3.70 5.38 -30.63
CA GLU A 35 4.52 6.53 -30.20
C GLU A 35 4.00 7.13 -28.88
N HIS A 36 2.68 7.26 -28.73
CA HIS A 36 2.07 7.76 -27.50
C HIS A 36 2.25 6.80 -26.30
N ARG A 37 2.26 5.48 -26.55
CA ARG A 37 2.45 4.46 -25.51
C ARG A 37 3.91 4.34 -25.09
N ASP A 38 4.82 4.46 -26.04
CA ASP A 38 6.27 4.30 -25.87
C ASP A 38 6.89 5.59 -25.28
N ASN A 39 6.42 6.77 -25.72
CA ASN A 39 6.73 8.08 -25.15
C ASN A 39 5.61 8.58 -24.21
N HIS A 40 4.96 7.68 -23.46
CA HIS A 40 3.95 8.11 -22.50
C HIS A 40 4.66 9.00 -21.46
N PRO A 41 4.37 10.32 -21.41
CA PRO A 41 4.95 11.14 -20.35
C PRO A 41 4.44 10.56 -19.03
N ALA A 42 5.35 10.15 -18.14
CA ALA A 42 5.02 10.09 -16.73
C ALA A 42 4.45 11.46 -16.40
N VAL A 43 3.21 11.53 -15.92
CA VAL A 43 2.45 12.77 -15.70
C VAL A 43 3.34 13.79 -15.00
N GLU A 44 3.90 14.70 -15.79
CA GLU A 44 4.66 15.85 -15.33
C GLU A 44 3.62 16.98 -15.30
N GLU A 45 3.16 17.29 -14.09
CA GLU A 45 2.51 18.56 -13.83
C GLU A 45 3.42 19.70 -14.34
N LYS A 46 2.79 20.67 -15.00
CA LYS A 46 3.41 21.79 -15.70
C LYS A 46 4.48 22.57 -14.89
N PRO A 47 5.38 23.28 -15.59
CA PRO A 47 6.77 23.46 -15.20
C PRO A 47 7.09 24.86 -14.63
N LYS A 48 8.16 24.94 -13.84
CA LYS A 48 9.13 26.06 -13.83
C LYS A 48 10.55 25.56 -13.56
N LEU A 49 11.39 25.57 -14.60
CA LEU A 49 12.86 25.49 -14.54
C LEU A 49 13.47 26.83 -14.05
N PRO A 50 14.81 26.97 -13.86
CA PRO A 50 15.89 25.97 -13.81
C PRO A 50 16.83 26.13 -12.60
N THR A 51 17.66 25.12 -12.30
CA THR A 51 19.14 25.23 -12.31
C THR A 51 19.76 23.87 -11.96
N SER A 52 20.75 23.50 -12.76
CA SER A 52 21.60 22.31 -12.77
C SER A 52 22.11 21.85 -11.40
N THR A 53 22.34 20.55 -11.24
CA THR A 53 23.68 19.91 -11.37
C THR A 53 23.57 18.44 -10.95
N ASP A 54 24.23 17.60 -11.75
CA ASP A 54 24.77 16.27 -11.45
C ASP A 54 24.83 15.87 -9.97
N LEU A 55 24.35 14.66 -9.64
CA LEU A 55 25.04 13.64 -8.85
C LEU A 55 24.06 12.62 -8.27
N ALA A 56 24.47 11.36 -8.35
CA ALA A 56 23.84 10.19 -7.73
C ALA A 56 23.65 10.34 -6.23
N VAL A 57 22.43 10.12 -5.72
CA VAL A 57 22.03 10.01 -4.31
C VAL A 57 20.63 9.41 -4.32
N GLU A 58 20.15 8.54 -3.43
CA GLU A 58 20.65 7.78 -2.30
C GLU A 58 19.39 7.11 -1.74
N ALA A 59 19.55 6.03 -0.97
CA ALA A 59 18.47 5.42 -0.23
C ALA A 59 17.67 6.48 0.55
N GLN A 60 16.35 6.50 0.38
CA GLN A 60 15.44 7.36 1.14
C GLN A 60 15.59 7.07 2.64
N GLN A 61 16.41 7.87 3.32
CA GLN A 61 16.43 7.98 4.76
C GLN A 61 15.19 8.75 5.20
N VAL A 62 14.27 8.06 5.87
CA VAL A 62 13.11 8.65 6.53
C VAL A 62 13.49 9.12 7.94
N SER A 63 13.32 10.42 8.18
CA SER A 63 13.28 11.20 9.43
C SER A 63 13.88 10.63 10.74
N PRO A 64 14.80 11.36 11.42
CA PRO A 64 15.55 10.87 12.58
C PRO A 64 14.84 10.94 13.95
N ASN A 65 13.53 11.24 14.03
CA ASN A 65 12.88 11.58 15.31
C ASN A 65 11.80 10.60 15.80
N GLN A 66 11.67 9.41 15.20
CA GLN A 66 10.70 8.43 15.67
C GLN A 66 11.37 7.37 16.52
N LYS A 67 10.92 7.25 17.77
CA LYS A 67 11.25 6.12 18.65
C LYS A 67 10.96 4.83 17.88
N PRO A 68 11.89 3.85 17.85
CA PRO A 68 11.66 2.62 17.10
C PRO A 68 10.42 1.92 17.68
N PRO A 69 9.49 1.48 16.83
CA PRO A 69 8.24 0.90 17.28
C PRO A 69 8.51 -0.46 17.90
N ASN A 70 7.97 -0.69 19.11
CA ASN A 70 8.12 -1.98 19.79
C ASN A 70 6.86 -2.85 19.62
N LYS A 71 5.70 -2.24 19.35
CA LYS A 71 4.42 -2.94 19.17
C LYS A 71 3.68 -2.40 17.97
N LEU A 72 2.91 -3.26 17.30
CA LEU A 72 2.08 -2.86 16.15
C LEU A 72 1.08 -1.74 16.49
N SER A 73 0.62 -1.66 17.74
CA SER A 73 -0.29 -0.61 18.23
C SER A 73 0.31 0.80 18.15
N ASP A 74 1.64 0.91 18.19
CA ASP A 74 2.35 2.20 18.13
C ASP A 74 2.20 2.86 16.74
N ILE A 75 1.68 2.13 15.73
CA ILE A 75 1.44 2.66 14.39
C ILE A 75 0.48 3.85 14.38
N VAL A 76 -0.47 3.89 15.32
CA VAL A 76 -1.50 4.94 15.42
C VAL A 76 -0.89 6.29 15.79
N ASP A 77 0.23 6.27 16.52
CA ASP A 77 0.91 7.50 16.95
C ASP A 77 1.82 8.09 15.88
N THR A 78 2.14 7.32 14.83
CA THR A 78 3.03 7.75 13.74
C THR A 78 2.44 8.91 12.94
N THR A 79 3.32 9.78 12.47
CA THR A 79 2.95 10.89 11.58
C THR A 79 2.37 10.37 10.27
N GLU A 80 2.89 9.26 9.77
CA GLU A 80 2.49 8.60 8.53
C GLU A 80 1.04 8.15 8.60
N TYR A 81 0.63 7.50 9.70
CA TYR A 81 -0.76 7.10 9.92
C TYR A 81 -1.70 8.30 9.99
N LYS A 82 -1.31 9.37 10.71
CA LYS A 82 -2.09 10.61 10.81
C LYS A 82 -2.26 11.30 9.46
N THR A 83 -1.20 11.36 8.64
CA THR A 83 -1.27 11.93 7.28
C THR A 83 -2.13 11.09 6.35
N LEU A 84 -2.14 9.77 6.53
CA LEU A 84 -2.98 8.86 5.76
C LEU A 84 -4.47 9.09 6.05
N LEU A 85 -4.83 9.25 7.33
CA LEU A 85 -6.20 9.58 7.73
C LEU A 85 -6.64 10.97 7.25
N GLN A 86 -5.73 11.94 7.16
CA GLN A 86 -6.05 13.25 6.58
C GLN A 86 -6.35 13.18 5.09
N ARG A 87 -5.63 12.34 4.34
CA ARG A 87 -5.88 12.11 2.90
C ARG A 87 -7.15 11.30 2.67
N TYR A 88 -7.43 10.34 3.54
CA TYR A 88 -8.54 9.40 3.40
C TYR A 88 -9.39 9.39 4.68
N PRO A 89 -10.32 10.35 4.87
CA PRO A 89 -11.12 10.45 6.09
C PRO A 89 -12.09 9.28 6.29
N ASP A 90 -12.49 8.61 5.20
CA ASP A 90 -13.36 7.43 5.28
C ASP A 90 -12.59 6.11 5.52
N LEU A 91 -11.24 6.13 5.50
CA LEU A 91 -10.40 4.94 5.70
C LEU A 91 -10.75 4.20 7.00
N GLU A 92 -10.99 4.93 8.08
CA GLU A 92 -11.32 4.34 9.39
C GLU A 92 -12.61 3.51 9.33
N LYS A 93 -13.63 3.99 8.60
CA LYS A 93 -14.90 3.26 8.41
C LYS A 93 -14.68 1.95 7.64
N TYR A 94 -13.80 1.95 6.65
CA TYR A 94 -13.46 0.75 5.88
C TYR A 94 -12.65 -0.25 6.70
N LEU A 95 -11.70 0.22 7.52
CA LEU A 95 -10.96 -0.65 8.43
C LEU A 95 -11.89 -1.30 9.46
N TRP A 96 -12.85 -0.52 9.99
CA TRP A 96 -13.86 -1.02 10.90
C TRP A 96 -14.82 -2.03 10.24
N SER A 97 -15.23 -1.81 8.99
CA SER A 97 -16.08 -2.77 8.27
C SER A 97 -15.37 -4.08 7.97
N ILE A 98 -14.07 -4.05 7.68
CA ILE A 98 -13.25 -5.26 7.52
C ILE A 98 -13.10 -5.99 8.86
N ALA A 99 -12.87 -5.25 9.95
CA ALA A 99 -12.76 -5.84 11.29
C ALA A 99 -14.07 -6.51 11.71
N THR A 100 -15.20 -5.83 11.56
CA THR A 100 -16.53 -6.39 11.90
C THR A 100 -16.94 -7.54 10.98
N ALA A 101 -16.46 -7.62 9.75
CA ALA A 101 -16.66 -8.79 8.88
C ALA A 101 -15.93 -10.04 9.40
N THR A 102 -14.88 -9.87 10.21
CA THR A 102 -14.22 -10.98 10.92
C THR A 102 -14.89 -11.35 12.24
N ASP A 103 -15.86 -10.57 12.72
CA ASP A 103 -16.57 -10.86 13.96
C ASP A 103 -17.72 -11.86 13.74
N PRO A 104 -18.15 -12.59 14.78
CA PRO A 104 -19.33 -13.43 14.71
C PRO A 104 -20.57 -12.61 14.34
N PRO A 105 -21.47 -13.13 13.48
CA PRO A 105 -22.70 -12.44 13.14
C PRO A 105 -23.51 -12.20 14.41
N GLN A 106 -23.97 -10.95 14.60
CA GLN A 106 -24.73 -10.57 15.78
C GLN A 106 -25.93 -11.52 16.00
N PRO A 107 -26.16 -11.99 17.24
CA PRO A 107 -27.30 -12.85 17.57
C PRO A 107 -28.60 -12.05 17.47
N GLY A 108 -29.12 -11.93 16.25
CA GLY A 108 -30.31 -11.13 15.96
C GLY A 108 -30.56 -10.89 14.47
N GLN A 109 -29.51 -10.93 13.63
CA GLN A 109 -29.65 -10.82 12.17
C GLN A 109 -29.85 -12.19 11.49
N ARG A 110 -30.65 -13.07 12.09
CA ARG A 110 -31.10 -14.28 11.40
C ARG A 110 -32.22 -13.91 10.43
N GLY A 111 -31.84 -13.33 9.29
CA GLY A 111 -32.71 -13.23 8.13
C GLY A 111 -33.16 -14.63 7.71
N LYS A 112 -34.38 -14.71 7.16
CA LYS A 112 -35.01 -15.94 6.65
C LYS A 112 -34.16 -16.56 5.53
N MET A 113 -33.18 -17.38 5.87
CA MET A 113 -32.37 -18.15 4.92
C MET A 113 -32.55 -19.66 5.13
N PRO A 114 -32.41 -20.45 4.05
CA PRO A 114 -32.78 -21.86 4.01
C PRO A 114 -31.87 -22.71 4.91
N ARG A 115 -32.40 -23.87 5.30
CA ARG A 115 -31.94 -24.84 6.32
C ARG A 115 -30.51 -25.41 6.13
N LYS A 116 -29.47 -24.59 6.08
CA LYS A 116 -28.09 -24.97 6.46
C LYS A 116 -27.80 -24.46 7.87
N ALA A 117 -28.64 -24.86 8.83
CA ALA A 117 -28.80 -24.19 10.11
C ALA A 117 -27.89 -24.70 11.26
N ASN A 118 -26.82 -25.45 10.99
CA ASN A 118 -25.99 -26.05 12.04
C ASN A 118 -24.48 -25.79 11.94
N GLN A 119 -24.01 -24.90 11.06
CA GLN A 119 -22.63 -24.44 11.15
C GLN A 119 -22.56 -23.31 12.18
N SER A 120 -21.95 -23.62 13.32
CA SER A 120 -21.49 -22.61 14.28
C SER A 120 -20.45 -21.75 13.56
N TRP A 121 -20.61 -20.44 13.64
CA TRP A 121 -19.62 -19.49 13.11
C TRP A 121 -18.21 -19.92 13.52
N THR A 122 -17.30 -19.97 12.55
CA THR A 122 -15.88 -20.25 12.82
C THR A 122 -15.00 -19.06 12.42
N LYS A 123 -13.79 -19.01 12.99
CA LYS A 123 -12.81 -17.98 12.66
C LYS A 123 -12.45 -18.00 11.17
N GLU A 124 -12.46 -19.17 10.55
CA GLU A 124 -12.19 -19.37 9.12
C GLU A 124 -13.29 -18.76 8.24
N GLU A 125 -14.56 -18.87 8.66
CA GLU A 125 -15.68 -18.20 7.98
C GLU A 125 -15.55 -16.67 8.07
N GLY A 126 -15.23 -16.13 9.25
CA GLY A 126 -14.95 -14.70 9.44
C GLY A 126 -13.78 -14.21 8.57
N MET A 127 -12.69 -14.98 8.50
CA MET A 127 -11.55 -14.66 7.64
C MET A 127 -11.94 -14.67 6.15
N THR A 128 -12.74 -15.64 5.72
CA THR A 128 -13.23 -15.75 4.33
C THR A 128 -14.11 -14.56 3.96
N ASN A 129 -15.02 -14.17 4.85
CA ASN A 129 -15.89 -13.00 4.66
C ASN A 129 -15.07 -11.70 4.54
N ALA A 130 -14.06 -11.52 5.38
CA ALA A 130 -13.17 -10.37 5.31
C ALA A 130 -12.35 -10.35 4.02
N VAL A 131 -11.84 -11.50 3.54
CA VAL A 131 -11.14 -11.59 2.26
C VAL A 131 -12.06 -11.22 1.10
N GLN A 132 -13.31 -11.69 1.10
CA GLN A 132 -14.29 -11.33 0.08
C GLN A 132 -14.61 -9.82 0.10
N LEU A 133 -14.71 -9.22 1.29
CA LEU A 133 -14.91 -7.77 1.43
C LEU A 133 -13.71 -6.98 0.89
N VAL A 134 -12.49 -7.40 1.22
CA VAL A 134 -11.29 -6.76 0.67
C VAL A 134 -11.24 -6.90 -0.85
N GLN A 135 -11.62 -8.05 -1.41
CA GLN A 135 -11.71 -8.25 -2.85
C GLN A 135 -12.75 -7.34 -3.51
N SER A 136 -13.93 -7.15 -2.91
CA SER A 136 -14.95 -6.25 -3.43
C SER A 136 -14.53 -4.79 -3.39
N ILE A 137 -13.80 -4.38 -2.34
CA ILE A 137 -13.21 -3.03 -2.26
C ILE A 137 -12.14 -2.84 -3.34
N LYS A 138 -11.28 -3.86 -3.58
CA LYS A 138 -10.26 -3.80 -4.64
C LYS A 138 -10.83 -3.74 -6.05
N ALA A 139 -11.99 -4.36 -6.27
CA ALA A 139 -12.71 -4.32 -7.54
C ALA A 139 -13.41 -2.97 -7.77
N SER A 140 -13.66 -2.20 -6.71
CA SER A 140 -14.27 -0.88 -6.80
C SER A 140 -13.21 0.15 -7.25
N PRO A 141 -13.44 0.90 -8.35
CA PRO A 141 -12.55 1.99 -8.73
C PRO A 141 -12.73 3.17 -7.76
N GLY A 142 -11.63 3.73 -7.27
CA GLY A 142 -11.63 4.96 -6.47
C GLY A 142 -10.63 4.96 -5.32
N ASP A 143 -10.69 6.05 -4.57
CA ASP A 143 -9.75 6.41 -3.51
C ASP A 143 -9.67 5.37 -2.37
N VAL A 144 -10.75 4.61 -2.16
CA VAL A 144 -10.83 3.59 -1.10
C VAL A 144 -9.82 2.46 -1.30
N ARG A 145 -9.64 2.00 -2.55
CA ARG A 145 -8.68 0.95 -2.87
C ARG A 145 -7.25 1.43 -2.60
N ASP A 146 -6.97 2.67 -2.98
CA ASP A 146 -5.64 3.26 -2.81
C ASP A 146 -5.37 3.54 -1.31
N ALA A 147 -6.37 3.99 -0.55
CA ALA A 147 -6.30 4.15 0.90
C ALA A 147 -5.97 2.83 1.63
N ILE A 148 -6.64 1.73 1.27
CA ILE A 148 -6.38 0.41 1.88
C ILE A 148 -5.00 -0.13 1.48
N ARG A 149 -4.58 0.09 0.22
CA ARG A 149 -3.24 -0.29 -0.23
C ARG A 149 -2.17 0.46 0.58
N GLU A 150 -2.26 1.78 0.65
CA GLU A 150 -1.31 2.60 1.40
C GLU A 150 -1.28 2.25 2.89
N PHE A 151 -2.44 1.96 3.50
CA PHE A 151 -2.49 1.47 4.88
C PHE A 151 -1.78 0.12 5.03
N SER A 152 -2.02 -0.83 4.12
CA SER A 152 -1.36 -2.13 4.12
C SER A 152 0.16 -2.02 3.95
N ASP A 153 0.62 -1.10 3.10
CA ASP A 153 2.04 -0.83 2.90
C ASP A 153 2.66 -0.26 4.17
N LEU A 154 1.99 0.72 4.80
CA LEU A 154 2.42 1.29 6.07
C LEU A 154 2.55 0.23 7.18
N VAL A 155 1.55 -0.65 7.31
CA VAL A 155 1.57 -1.78 8.27
C VAL A 155 2.74 -2.73 7.98
N SER A 156 3.03 -3.00 6.71
CA SER A 156 4.12 -3.90 6.30
C SER A 156 5.49 -3.31 6.64
N ILE A 157 5.71 -2.03 6.32
CA ILE A 157 6.94 -1.28 6.68
C ILE A 157 7.13 -1.29 8.19
N PHE A 158 6.05 -1.05 8.94
CA PHE A 158 6.08 -0.99 10.40
C PHE A 158 6.45 -2.34 11.02
N LYS A 159 5.87 -3.44 10.52
CA LYS A 159 6.23 -4.81 10.93
C LYS A 159 7.69 -5.13 10.62
N ALA A 160 8.17 -4.73 9.44
CA ALA A 160 9.57 -4.93 9.07
C ALA A 160 10.53 -4.18 10.00
N ARG A 161 10.19 -2.96 10.44
CA ARG A 161 10.98 -2.23 11.45
C ARG A 161 11.03 -2.96 12.79
N ILE A 162 9.88 -3.43 13.28
CA ILE A 162 9.81 -4.20 14.55
C ILE A 162 10.70 -5.45 14.45
N GLN A 163 10.58 -6.22 13.37
CA GLN A 163 11.37 -7.44 13.16
C GLN A 163 12.87 -7.15 13.07
N ALA A 164 13.27 -6.13 12.32
CA ALA A 164 14.67 -5.74 12.21
C ALA A 164 15.26 -5.34 13.57
N GLN A 165 14.49 -4.64 14.39
CA GLN A 165 14.89 -4.28 15.75
C GLN A 165 15.03 -5.52 16.65
N ASP A 166 14.07 -6.43 16.62
CA ASP A 166 14.12 -7.69 17.38
C ASP A 166 15.34 -8.53 16.99
N ASP A 167 15.61 -8.65 15.69
CA ASP A 167 16.77 -9.37 15.17
C ASP A 167 18.09 -8.71 15.56
N GLN A 168 18.14 -7.37 15.56
CA GLN A 168 19.30 -6.62 16.03
C GLN A 168 19.57 -6.87 17.52
N VAL A 169 18.54 -6.85 18.37
CA VAL A 169 18.67 -7.13 19.81
C VAL A 169 19.15 -8.57 20.04
N ARG A 170 18.60 -9.54 19.30
CA ARG A 170 19.03 -10.94 19.38
C ARG A 170 20.49 -11.11 18.97
N LYS A 171 20.91 -10.44 17.90
CA LYS A 171 22.28 -10.47 17.41
C LYS A 171 23.26 -9.87 18.44
N GLN A 172 22.94 -8.72 19.02
CA GLN A 172 23.77 -8.08 20.05
C GLN A 172 23.99 -9.01 21.25
N ARG A 173 22.92 -9.63 21.75
CA ARG A 173 23.03 -10.61 22.85
C ARG A 173 23.93 -11.79 22.49
N ALA A 174 23.79 -12.34 21.29
CA ALA A 174 24.63 -13.45 20.84
C ALA A 174 26.11 -13.05 20.70
N GLU A 175 26.40 -11.82 20.28
CA GLU A 175 27.76 -11.27 20.20
C GLU A 175 28.38 -11.07 21.59
N GLU A 176 27.62 -10.54 22.55
CA GLU A 176 28.04 -10.40 23.94
C GLU A 176 28.34 -11.76 24.58
N ASP A 177 27.43 -12.73 24.42
CA ASP A 177 27.61 -14.10 24.90
C ASP A 177 28.87 -14.75 24.29
N ALA A 178 29.09 -14.57 22.99
CA ALA A 178 30.27 -15.08 22.30
C ALA A 178 31.58 -14.45 22.80
N GLN A 179 31.57 -13.15 23.12
CA GLN A 179 32.73 -12.46 23.70
C GLN A 179 33.04 -12.97 25.10
N ILE A 180 32.03 -13.17 25.94
CA ILE A 180 32.20 -13.71 27.30
C ILE A 180 32.80 -15.12 27.24
N ILE A 181 32.24 -16.01 26.41
CA ILE A 181 32.75 -17.37 26.24
C ILE A 181 34.20 -17.36 25.75
N SER A 182 34.52 -16.50 24.78
CA SER A 182 35.88 -16.37 24.24
C SER A 182 36.89 -15.88 25.29
N GLY A 183 36.45 -15.01 26.21
CA GLY A 183 37.25 -14.57 27.36
C GLY A 183 37.55 -15.74 28.31
N LEU A 184 36.51 -16.46 28.72
CA LEU A 184 36.62 -17.60 29.65
C LEU A 184 37.52 -18.71 29.09
N LEU A 185 37.41 -19.03 27.80
CA LEU A 185 38.26 -20.04 27.14
C LEU A 185 39.74 -19.62 27.10
N ARG A 186 40.03 -18.32 27.06
CA ARG A 186 41.41 -17.81 27.08
C ARG A 186 42.01 -17.92 28.48
N GLU A 187 41.21 -17.67 29.51
CA GLU A 187 41.62 -17.80 30.92
C GLU A 187 41.83 -19.26 31.30
N GLU A 188 41.00 -20.20 30.84
CA GLU A 188 41.16 -21.63 31.13
C GLU A 188 42.45 -22.22 30.52
N LYS A 189 42.87 -21.73 29.36
CA LYS A 189 44.05 -22.21 28.65
C LYS A 189 45.38 -21.69 29.24
N SER A 190 45.34 -20.74 30.18
CA SER A 190 46.51 -20.07 30.73
C SER A 190 46.96 -20.65 32.07
#